data_AF-A0A3P3DEB4-F1
#
_entry.id   AF-A0A3P3DEB4-F1
#
_cell.length_a   1.000
_cell.length_b   1.000
_cell.length_c   1.000
_cell.angle_alpha   90.00
_cell.angle_beta   90.00
_cell.angle_gamma   90.00
#
_symmetry.space_group_name_H-M   'P 1'
#
loop_
_entity.id
_entity.type
_entity.pdbx_description
1 polymer ?
#
loop_
_entity_poly.entity_id
_entity_poly.type
_entity_poly.pdbx_seq_one_letter_code
_entity_poly.pdbx_strand_id
1 'polypeptide(L)'
;MSDPFRNHSFGPTGPAIGALAVTPSDSADLAQAVRAVTIGGEGGRLSFISSRDGQTYTTGELPPGTYPLCARRIRATGTTATGLTGWI
;
A
#
# COMPACT_ATOMS: atom_id res chain seq x y z
N MET A 1 28.37 -1.29 3.60
CA MET A 1 27.89 -1.46 5.00
C MET A 1 27.35 -2.88 5.13
N SER A 2 27.68 -3.59 6.21
CA SER A 2 27.30 -4.99 6.41
C SER A 2 25.89 -5.04 6.99
N ASP A 3 24.91 -5.54 6.24
CA ASP A 3 23.55 -5.78 6.75
C ASP A 3 23.57 -6.95 7.77
N PRO A 4 23.26 -6.72 9.05
CA PRO A 4 23.22 -7.77 10.07
C PRO A 4 21.99 -8.68 9.92
N PHE A 5 20.97 -8.27 9.18
CA PHE A 5 19.72 -9.01 9.01
C PHE A 5 19.67 -9.89 7.76
N ARG A 6 20.73 -9.90 6.93
CA ARG A 6 20.76 -10.59 5.62
C ARG A 6 20.32 -12.07 5.63
N ASN A 7 20.49 -12.76 6.75
CA ASN A 7 20.15 -14.18 6.91
C ASN A 7 18.79 -14.40 7.63
N HIS A 8 18.03 -13.33 7.90
CA HIS A 8 16.71 -13.41 8.50
C HIS A 8 15.65 -13.46 7.39
N SER A 9 14.72 -14.42 7.49
CA SER A 9 13.54 -14.44 6.64
C SER A 9 12.51 -13.42 7.11
N PHE A 10 12.04 -12.55 6.23
CA PHE A 10 10.95 -11.64 6.55
C PHE A 10 9.59 -12.32 6.40
N GLY A 11 8.79 -12.31 7.47
CA GLY A 11 7.40 -12.75 7.46
C GLY A 11 6.40 -11.62 7.20
N PRO A 12 5.09 -11.91 7.18
CA PRO A 12 4.03 -10.91 6.98
C PRO A 12 4.01 -9.76 8.00
N THR A 13 4.56 -9.99 9.20
CA THR A 13 4.71 -8.99 10.27
C THR A 13 6.08 -8.29 10.27
N GLY A 14 6.95 -8.64 9.31
CA GLY A 14 8.27 -8.04 9.17
C GLY A 14 8.23 -6.63 8.56
N PRO A 15 9.36 -5.90 8.62
CA PRO A 15 9.45 -4.53 8.11
C PRO A 15 9.20 -4.47 6.60
N ALA A 16 8.80 -3.29 6.12
CA ALA A 16 8.84 -2.99 4.71
C ALA A 16 10.28 -3.09 4.20
N ILE A 17 10.48 -3.76 3.06
CA ILE A 17 11.80 -3.96 2.43
C ILE A 17 12.03 -2.99 1.28
N GLY A 18 11.01 -2.19 0.96
CA GLY A 18 11.07 -1.15 -0.05
C GLY A 18 9.82 -0.28 -0.02
N ALA A 19 9.78 0.70 -0.90
CA ALA A 19 8.63 1.57 -1.09
C ALA A 19 8.51 1.97 -2.56
N LEU A 20 7.29 2.34 -2.95
CA LEU A 20 7.00 2.94 -4.25
C LEU A 20 6.03 4.10 -4.07
N ALA A 21 6.15 5.10 -4.95
CA ALA A 21 5.14 6.15 -5.06
C ALA A 21 3.86 5.55 -5.65
N VAL A 22 2.71 5.88 -5.06
CA VAL A 22 1.42 5.36 -5.51
C VAL A 22 0.65 6.45 -6.24
N THR A 23 0.35 6.20 -7.51
CA THR A 23 -0.66 6.95 -8.27
C THR A 23 -1.89 6.07 -8.44
N PRO A 24 -3.06 6.46 -7.90
CA PRO A 24 -4.29 5.70 -8.09
C PRO A 24 -4.64 5.51 -9.58
N SER A 25 -5.04 4.30 -9.96
CA SER A 25 -5.45 3.96 -11.33
C SER A 25 -6.54 2.89 -11.32
N ASP A 26 -7.54 3.04 -12.18
CA ASP A 26 -8.58 2.02 -12.35
C ASP A 26 -8.18 0.93 -13.36
N SER A 27 -7.10 1.11 -14.11
CA SER A 27 -6.67 0.20 -15.18
C SER A 27 -5.30 -0.43 -14.95
N ALA A 28 -4.37 0.26 -14.27
CA ALA A 28 -3.00 -0.19 -14.06
C ALA A 28 -2.78 -0.77 -12.66
N ASP A 29 -2.08 -1.89 -12.57
CA ASP A 29 -1.57 -2.42 -11.30
C ASP A 29 -0.31 -1.68 -10.86
N LEU A 30 0.00 -1.75 -9.55
CA LEU A 30 1.28 -1.32 -9.03
C LEU A 30 2.40 -2.24 -9.58
N ALA A 31 3.61 -1.70 -9.73
CA ALA A 31 4.76 -2.48 -10.18
C ALA A 31 5.05 -3.70 -9.28
N GLN A 32 4.71 -3.60 -7.99
CA GLN A 32 4.72 -4.69 -7.03
C GLN A 32 3.58 -4.52 -6.03
N ALA A 33 3.01 -5.63 -5.55
CA ALA A 33 2.02 -5.58 -4.50
C ALA A 33 2.62 -5.02 -3.20
N VAL A 34 1.86 -4.19 -2.50
CA VAL A 34 2.28 -3.49 -1.29
C VAL A 34 1.58 -4.08 -0.07
N ARG A 35 2.29 -4.15 1.05
CA ARG A 35 1.83 -4.67 2.36
C ARG A 35 1.30 -3.58 3.31
N ALA A 36 1.51 -2.32 2.95
CA ALA A 36 0.89 -1.18 3.62
C ALA A 36 0.83 0.02 2.66
N VAL A 37 -0.04 0.98 2.96
CA VAL A 37 -0.06 2.28 2.30
C VAL A 37 -0.01 3.37 3.35
N THR A 38 0.87 4.34 3.16
CA THR A 38 0.88 5.60 3.91
C THR A 38 0.09 6.65 3.15
N ILE A 39 -0.75 7.38 3.86
CA ILE A 39 -1.37 8.63 3.44
C ILE A 39 -0.51 9.76 4.02
N GLY A 40 0.25 10.44 3.17
CA GLY A 40 1.14 11.56 3.56
C GLY A 40 0.57 12.94 3.27
N GLY A 41 -0.52 13.02 2.50
CA GLY A 41 -1.22 14.27 2.18
C GLY A 41 -2.49 14.43 3.01
N GLU A 42 -3.55 14.92 2.35
CA GLU A 42 -4.89 14.92 2.93
C GLU A 42 -5.40 13.50 3.15
N GLY A 43 -6.05 13.28 4.29
CA GLY A 43 -6.78 12.05 4.61
C GLY A 43 -7.89 11.75 3.61
N GLY A 44 -8.51 10.58 3.74
CA GLY A 44 -9.63 10.19 2.91
C GLY A 44 -9.84 8.69 2.87
N ARG A 45 -10.61 8.24 1.87
CA ARG A 45 -10.80 6.81 1.59
C ARG A 45 -9.69 6.28 0.71
N LEU A 46 -9.35 5.01 0.91
CA LEU A 46 -8.55 4.20 0.02
C LEU A 46 -9.44 3.13 -0.58
N SER A 47 -9.54 3.10 -1.92
CA SER A 47 -10.09 1.96 -2.65
C SER A 47 -8.95 1.19 -3.30
N PHE A 48 -8.93 -0.13 -3.12
CA PHE A 48 -7.84 -0.97 -3.62
C PHE A 48 -8.34 -2.34 -4.06
N ILE A 49 -7.57 -2.97 -4.95
CA ILE A 49 -7.73 -4.39 -5.26
C ILE A 49 -6.69 -5.18 -4.47
N SER A 50 -7.19 -6.15 -3.72
CA SER A 50 -6.37 -7.01 -2.88
C SER A 50 -5.49 -7.93 -3.73
N SER A 51 -4.22 -8.05 -3.35
CA SER A 51 -3.30 -9.03 -3.95
C SER A 51 -3.56 -10.45 -3.46
N ARG A 52 -4.38 -10.63 -2.42
CA ARG A 52 -4.63 -11.94 -1.79
C ARG A 52 -5.78 -12.70 -2.44
N ASP A 53 -6.84 -11.99 -2.81
CA ASP A 53 -8.09 -12.58 -3.32
C ASP A 53 -8.62 -11.88 -4.58
N GLY A 54 -7.95 -10.83 -5.06
CA GLY A 54 -8.37 -10.07 -6.23
C GLY A 54 -9.63 -9.24 -6.02
N GLN A 55 -10.18 -9.17 -4.80
CA GLN A 55 -11.40 -8.42 -4.49
C GLN A 55 -11.12 -6.93 -4.32
N THR A 56 -12.17 -6.14 -4.53
CA THR A 56 -12.13 -4.70 -4.31
C THR A 56 -12.57 -4.38 -2.89
N TYR A 57 -11.77 -3.59 -2.19
CA TYR A 57 -12.07 -3.06 -0.86
C TYR A 57 -12.01 -1.54 -0.88
N THR A 58 -12.82 -0.92 -0.03
CA THR A 58 -12.78 0.52 0.20
C THR A 58 -12.88 0.78 1.70
N THR A 59 -11.97 1.60 2.22
CA THR A 59 -11.94 1.97 3.64
C THR A 59 -13.01 3.01 3.96
N GLY A 60 -13.26 3.24 5.25
CA GLY A 60 -13.84 4.49 5.71
C GLY A 60 -12.87 5.67 5.53
N GLU A 61 -13.26 6.85 6.02
CA GLU A 61 -12.35 8.00 6.08
C GLU A 61 -11.16 7.69 7.00
N LEU A 62 -9.96 7.85 6.48
CA LEU A 62 -8.71 7.65 7.21
C LEU A 62 -7.96 8.98 7.32
N PRO A 63 -7.42 9.35 8.49
CA PRO A 63 -6.48 10.45 8.60
C PRO A 63 -5.14 10.10 7.90
N PRO A 64 -4.21 11.07 7.80
CA PRO A 64 -2.83 10.78 7.43
C PRO A 64 -2.22 9.73 8.38
N GLY A 65 -1.52 8.75 7.82
CA GLY A 65 -1.02 7.60 8.58
C GLY A 65 -0.68 6.40 7.71
N THR A 66 -0.14 5.34 8.32
CA THR A 66 0.25 4.10 7.63
C THR A 66 -0.69 2.97 7.98
N TYR A 67 -1.30 2.36 6.95
CA TYR A 67 -2.33 1.35 7.09
C TYR A 67 -1.87 0.02 6.49
N PRO A 68 -1.80 -1.07 7.27
CA PRO A 68 -1.44 -2.39 6.77
C PRO A 68 -2.57 -2.94 5.90
N LEU A 69 -2.24 -3.32 4.67
CA LEU A 69 -3.17 -3.87 3.68
C LEU A 69 -2.39 -4.57 2.57
N CYS A 70 -2.99 -5.53 1.89
CA CYS A 70 -2.34 -6.24 0.79
C CYS A 70 -2.90 -5.75 -0.55
N ALA A 71 -2.34 -4.72 -1.18
CA ALA A 71 -2.86 -4.16 -2.43
C ALA A 71 -1.97 -4.48 -3.63
N ARG A 72 -2.58 -4.96 -4.72
CA ARG A 72 -1.94 -4.97 -6.05
C ARG A 72 -2.26 -3.75 -6.89
N ARG A 73 -3.37 -3.05 -6.58
CA ARG A 73 -3.81 -1.83 -7.26
C ARG A 73 -4.46 -0.90 -6.25
N ILE A 74 -4.11 0.38 -6.28
CA ILE A 74 -4.91 1.43 -5.65
C ILE A 74 -5.77 2.05 -6.75
N ARG A 75 -7.08 2.03 -6.56
CA ARG A 75 -8.06 2.47 -7.56
C ARG A 75 -8.19 3.97 -7.53
N ALA A 76 -8.32 4.59 -8.70
CA ALA A 76 -8.65 6.02 -8.78
C ALA A 76 -10.09 6.25 -8.31
N THR A 77 -11.02 5.40 -8.77
CA THR A 77 -12.39 5.40 -8.29
C THR A 77 -12.46 5.03 -6.81
N GLY A 78 -13.02 5.93 -5.99
CA GLY A 78 -13.25 5.70 -4.57
C GLY A 78 -12.04 5.96 -3.66
N THR A 79 -10.92 6.44 -4.20
CA THR A 79 -9.79 6.93 -3.41
C THR A 79 -9.82 8.45 -3.36
N THR A 80 -9.91 9.02 -2.16
CA THR A 80 -9.84 10.48 -1.93
C THR A 80 -8.58 10.89 -1.17
N ALA A 81 -7.93 9.96 -0.49
CA ALA A 81 -6.67 10.21 0.20
C ALA A 81 -5.53 10.57 -0.79
N THR A 82 -4.67 11.50 -0.40
CA THR A 82 -3.56 12.00 -1.25
C THR A 82 -2.19 11.74 -0.62
N GLY A 83 -1.11 11.92 -1.41
CA GLY A 83 0.27 11.71 -0.94
C GLY A 83 0.56 10.25 -0.59
N LEU A 84 0.13 9.32 -1.45
CA LEU A 84 0.17 7.88 -1.16
C LEU A 84 1.56 7.28 -1.39
N THR A 85 2.05 6.53 -0.41
CA THR A 85 3.27 5.70 -0.52
C THR A 85 2.93 4.26 -0.23
N GLY A 86 3.30 3.34 -1.10
CA GLY A 86 3.09 1.91 -0.94
C GLY A 86 4.36 1.24 -0.41
N TRP A 87 4.22 0.42 0.64
CA TRP A 87 5.33 -0.30 1.27
C TRP A 87 5.39 -1.74 0.80
N ILE A 88 6.58 -2.19 0.37
CA ILE A 88 6.80 -3.52 -0.20
C ILE A 88 7.17 -4.53 0.88
#